data_AF-A0A6H0CW00-F1
#
_entry.id   AF-A0A6H0CW00-F1
#
_cell.length_a   1.000
_cell.length_b   1.000
_cell.length_c   1.000
_cell.angle_alpha   90.00
_cell.angle_beta   90.00
_cell.angle_gamma   90.00
#
_symmetry.space_group_name_H-M   'P 1'
#
loop_
_entity.id
_entity.type
_entity.pdbx_description
1 polymer ?
#
loop_
_entity_poly.entity_id
_entity_poly.type
_entity_poly.pdbx_seq_one_letter_code
_entity_poly.pdbx_strand_id
1 'polypeptide(L)'
;MTNHSETAGPFGNDDISGHDPSAGPADHTAQVTLRTPAELADALPYLLGYRPEDSMVLVALHDRGGCGRFGGRARLGIPANEEDWEAAARQLARGLVAGSERRGARPEGMVAYVCQEPGPGESGREVKQRLTRLAQLMRTECGSLDVPVVEALCVSDGRFWSYCCPVKGCCPEDGSPMGLPGTSVLAAAATYAGLQVRGTLKELRARLQPWESAVALDQEIALDAAGMSLVPRILDETTREEVAQETLVLAERIIRRFAAAAPVSGTHPADVRDDGLLDADEAATLVLGLQDRTTRDRAAAWMEGDVAGPALRLWRALARRCVGPYSEHAAAPLTLAGWVAWSTGDELEAREALAMALGADPDYLFARLLHQACNEGLDPEAVRRCLRAQDTQKTQDIQPTPVRQSNPAPRQAPVESTQNAVPAPRTPADGPAPGPRPGGQRRRRTRSADGDDHRPTARTKADRRRPAGSRPRSTPPGAARPGLREASTRRTRTTGPGDTTTGGAPSEGGGPRTEGDG
;
A
#
# COMPACT_ATOMS: atom_id res chain seq x y z
N MET A 1 14.47 -1.33 -16.05
CA MET A 1 15.18 -2.56 -15.61
C MET A 1 14.92 -2.77 -14.13
N THR A 2 13.98 -3.63 -13.76
CA THR A 2 13.77 -4.05 -12.35
C THR A 2 13.27 -5.49 -12.33
N ASN A 3 14.03 -6.36 -11.67
CA ASN A 3 13.64 -7.76 -11.48
C ASN A 3 12.72 -7.82 -10.25
N HIS A 4 11.49 -8.33 -10.43
CA HIS A 4 10.53 -8.47 -9.35
C HIS A 4 10.19 -9.95 -9.12
N SER A 5 10.21 -10.37 -7.86
CA SER A 5 9.80 -11.71 -7.42
C SER A 5 9.42 -11.61 -5.94
N GLU A 6 8.13 -11.68 -5.62
CA GLU A 6 7.68 -11.57 -4.23
C GLU A 6 8.06 -12.82 -3.43
N THR A 7 8.63 -12.61 -2.24
CA THR A 7 8.89 -13.65 -1.24
C THR A 7 7.79 -13.63 -0.17
N ALA A 8 7.10 -14.75 0.01
CA ALA A 8 6.36 -15.06 1.23
C ALA A 8 6.83 -16.43 1.70
N GLY A 9 7.67 -16.46 2.74
CA GLY A 9 8.21 -17.69 3.32
C GLY A 9 7.34 -18.19 4.48
N PRO A 10 7.15 -19.51 4.65
CA PRO A 10 6.69 -20.07 5.92
C PRO A 10 7.85 -20.14 6.91
N PHE A 11 7.60 -19.78 8.17
CA PHE A 11 8.54 -19.98 9.27
C PHE A 11 8.56 -21.45 9.71
N GLY A 12 9.74 -21.95 10.10
CA GLY A 12 9.91 -23.22 10.81
C GLY A 12 10.90 -24.18 10.15
N ASN A 13 12.15 -24.13 10.61
CA ASN A 13 13.17 -25.14 10.33
C ASN A 13 13.72 -25.66 11.66
N ASP A 14 13.67 -26.97 11.89
CA ASP A 14 14.38 -27.65 12.98
C ASP A 14 14.69 -29.08 12.54
N ASP A 15 15.95 -29.32 12.15
CA ASP A 15 16.50 -30.65 11.91
C ASP A 15 16.99 -31.23 13.26
N ILE A 16 16.24 -32.19 13.83
CA ILE A 16 16.78 -33.11 14.84
C ILE A 16 16.36 -34.54 14.48
N SER A 17 17.34 -35.41 14.30
CA SER A 17 17.14 -36.80 13.92
C SER A 17 16.56 -37.65 15.05
N GLY A 18 15.52 -38.44 14.73
CA GLY A 18 15.36 -39.79 15.29
C GLY A 18 14.61 -39.95 16.61
N HIS A 19 13.28 -39.74 16.62
CA HIS A 19 12.37 -40.65 17.31
C HIS A 19 10.96 -40.59 16.70
N ASP A 20 10.26 -41.72 16.72
CA ASP A 20 8.87 -41.85 16.24
C ASP A 20 7.92 -41.71 17.46
N PRO A 21 6.95 -40.77 17.44
CA PRO A 21 5.83 -40.85 18.38
C PRO A 21 4.47 -40.65 17.71
N SER A 22 3.75 -41.77 17.60
CA SER A 22 2.29 -41.92 17.79
C SER A 22 1.38 -40.71 17.51
N ALA A 23 0.53 -40.88 16.49
CA ALA A 23 -0.61 -40.03 16.13
C ALA A 23 -1.26 -39.22 17.28
N GLY A 24 -1.06 -37.91 17.24
CA GLY A 24 -1.91 -36.92 17.92
C GLY A 24 -3.09 -36.48 17.03
N PRO A 25 -4.11 -35.80 17.58
CA PRO A 25 -5.29 -35.38 16.82
C PRO A 25 -4.88 -34.39 15.73
N ALA A 26 -5.42 -34.59 14.52
CA ALA A 26 -5.05 -33.83 13.34
C ALA A 26 -5.27 -32.32 13.54
N ASP A 27 -4.21 -31.53 13.37
CA ASP A 27 -4.31 -30.09 13.23
C ASP A 27 -5.10 -29.80 11.95
N HIS A 28 -6.35 -29.36 12.12
CA HIS A 28 -7.32 -29.24 11.03
C HIS A 28 -7.04 -28.00 10.17
N THR A 29 -5.92 -28.03 9.44
CA THR A 29 -5.66 -27.11 8.33
C THR A 29 -6.81 -27.25 7.33
N ALA A 30 -7.70 -26.25 7.30
CA ALA A 30 -8.90 -26.28 6.46
C ALA A 30 -8.50 -26.16 4.97
N GLN A 31 -8.33 -27.30 4.30
CA GLN A 31 -7.93 -27.35 2.89
C GLN A 31 -9.14 -27.10 2.00
N VAL A 32 -9.25 -25.87 1.49
CA VAL A 32 -10.25 -25.50 0.48
C VAL A 32 -9.73 -25.91 -0.90
N THR A 33 -10.42 -26.84 -1.56
CA THR A 33 -10.15 -27.21 -2.95
C THR A 33 -11.02 -26.37 -3.88
N LEU A 34 -10.40 -25.63 -4.81
CA LEU A 34 -11.10 -24.93 -5.88
C LEU A 34 -11.16 -25.82 -7.13
N ARG A 35 -12.35 -25.97 -7.71
CA ARG A 35 -12.65 -26.92 -8.80
C ARG A 35 -13.28 -26.27 -10.03
N THR A 36 -13.73 -25.02 -9.93
CA THR A 36 -14.42 -24.32 -11.01
C THR A 36 -13.78 -22.96 -11.32
N PRO A 37 -13.92 -22.44 -12.56
CA PRO A 37 -13.49 -21.07 -12.90
C PRO A 37 -14.14 -19.99 -12.02
N ALA A 38 -15.38 -20.23 -11.55
CA ALA A 38 -16.07 -19.33 -10.62
C ALA A 38 -15.38 -19.28 -9.26
N GLU A 39 -15.00 -20.44 -8.72
CA GLU A 39 -14.24 -20.55 -7.47
C GLU A 39 -12.84 -19.94 -7.61
N LEU A 40 -12.18 -20.07 -8.76
CA LEU A 40 -10.89 -19.41 -9.04
C LEU A 40 -11.03 -17.88 -9.08
N ALA A 41 -12.05 -17.34 -9.75
CA ALA A 41 -12.32 -15.90 -9.81
C ALA A 41 -12.61 -15.31 -8.42
N ASP A 42 -13.50 -15.95 -7.66
CA ASP A 42 -13.87 -15.53 -6.31
C ASP A 42 -12.70 -15.69 -5.31
N ALA A 43 -11.78 -16.61 -5.56
CA ALA A 43 -10.61 -16.83 -4.71
C ALA A 43 -9.54 -15.75 -4.80
N LEU A 44 -9.42 -15.08 -5.95
CA LEU A 44 -8.32 -14.17 -6.25
C LEU A 44 -8.09 -13.09 -5.15
N PRO A 45 -9.11 -12.43 -4.59
CA PRO A 45 -8.90 -11.44 -3.53
C PRO A 45 -8.35 -12.03 -2.23
N TYR A 46 -8.70 -13.27 -1.92
CA TYR A 46 -8.21 -13.98 -0.72
C TYR A 46 -6.78 -14.51 -0.90
N LEU A 47 -6.39 -14.84 -2.15
CA LEU A 47 -5.01 -15.19 -2.50
C LEU A 47 -4.06 -13.97 -2.43
N LEU A 48 -4.56 -12.77 -2.75
CA LEU A 48 -3.77 -11.54 -2.75
C LEU A 48 -3.87 -10.73 -1.44
N GLY A 49 -4.94 -10.90 -0.66
CA GLY A 49 -5.25 -10.09 0.53
C GLY A 49 -6.01 -8.78 0.22
N TYR A 50 -6.34 -8.52 -1.04
CA TYR A 50 -7.02 -7.31 -1.51
C TYR A 50 -7.73 -7.58 -2.84
N ARG A 51 -8.68 -6.72 -3.25
CA ARG A 51 -9.29 -6.82 -4.60
C ARG A 51 -8.37 -6.19 -5.66
N PRO A 52 -7.84 -6.95 -6.63
CA PRO A 52 -7.03 -6.39 -7.71
C PRO A 52 -7.90 -5.63 -8.72
N GLU A 53 -7.41 -4.47 -9.13
CA GLU A 53 -7.95 -3.63 -10.21
C GLU A 53 -6.80 -3.24 -11.14
N ASP A 54 -7.10 -3.03 -12.42
CA ASP A 54 -6.14 -2.68 -13.49
C ASP A 54 -4.85 -3.51 -13.44
N SER A 55 -4.99 -4.82 -13.23
CA SER A 55 -3.89 -5.73 -12.88
C SER A 55 -3.92 -7.03 -13.68
N MET A 56 -2.75 -7.47 -14.13
CA MET A 56 -2.49 -8.85 -14.55
C MET A 56 -1.86 -9.63 -13.40
N VAL A 57 -2.31 -10.86 -13.17
CA VAL A 57 -1.85 -11.71 -12.07
C VAL A 57 -1.56 -13.11 -12.59
N LEU A 58 -0.44 -13.69 -12.16
CA LEU A 58 -0.14 -15.10 -12.30
C LEU A 58 -0.08 -15.75 -10.91
N VAL A 59 -0.71 -16.91 -10.78
CA VAL A 59 -0.63 -17.75 -9.59
C VAL A 59 -0.05 -19.10 -9.99
N ALA A 60 1.08 -19.46 -9.39
CA ALA A 60 1.72 -20.75 -9.59
C ALA A 60 0.87 -21.89 -9.00
N LEU A 61 0.85 -23.02 -9.70
CA LEU A 61 0.29 -24.29 -9.23
C LEU A 61 1.42 -25.30 -9.08
N HIS A 62 1.46 -25.98 -7.94
CA HIS A 62 2.36 -27.11 -7.68
C HIS A 62 1.59 -28.40 -7.47
N ASP A 63 2.02 -29.51 -8.08
CA ASP A 63 1.39 -30.81 -7.82
C ASP A 63 2.03 -31.48 -6.60
N ARG A 64 1.22 -31.72 -5.57
CA ARG A 64 1.63 -32.54 -4.43
C ARG A 64 0.64 -33.66 -4.18
N GLY A 65 0.76 -34.70 -5.00
CA GLY A 65 0.01 -35.96 -4.86
C GLY A 65 -1.27 -36.04 -5.70
N GLY A 66 -1.29 -35.45 -6.90
CA GLY A 66 -2.46 -35.41 -7.79
C GLY A 66 -3.44 -34.28 -7.43
N CYS A 67 -3.04 -33.34 -6.59
CA CYS A 67 -3.83 -32.18 -6.18
C CYS A 67 -2.97 -30.92 -6.29
N GLY A 68 -3.28 -30.09 -7.29
CA GLY A 68 -2.65 -28.79 -7.48
C GLY A 68 -2.87 -27.88 -6.26
N ARG A 69 -1.79 -27.34 -5.70
CA ARG A 69 -1.79 -26.33 -4.64
C ARG A 69 -1.30 -25.00 -5.17
N PHE A 70 -1.90 -23.91 -4.71
CA PHE A 70 -1.39 -22.57 -5.01
C PHE A 70 -0.02 -22.35 -4.36
N GLY A 71 0.94 -21.90 -5.16
CA GLY A 71 2.29 -21.55 -4.74
C GLY A 71 2.50 -20.03 -4.73
N GLY A 72 3.61 -19.62 -5.34
CA GLY A 72 3.95 -18.21 -5.53
C GLY A 72 2.86 -17.45 -6.31
N ARG A 73 2.78 -16.15 -6.04
CA ARG A 73 1.92 -15.19 -6.75
C ARG A 73 2.82 -14.11 -7.32
N ALA A 74 2.41 -13.55 -8.45
CA ALA A 74 3.03 -12.35 -8.99
C ALA A 74 1.95 -11.50 -9.64
N ARG A 75 2.01 -10.19 -9.43
CA ARG A 75 1.08 -9.20 -9.99
C ARG A 75 1.84 -8.06 -10.65
N LEU A 76 1.31 -7.55 -11.75
CA LEU A 76 1.76 -6.32 -12.39
C LEU A 76 0.54 -5.49 -12.78
N GLY A 77 0.66 -4.16 -12.80
CA GLY A 77 -0.38 -3.31 -13.38
C GLY A 77 -0.49 -3.55 -14.89
N ILE A 78 -1.69 -3.45 -15.46
CA ILE A 78 -1.86 -3.53 -16.91
C ILE A 78 -1.28 -2.24 -17.53
N PRO A 79 -0.27 -2.31 -18.42
CA PRO A 79 0.27 -1.11 -19.05
C PRO A 79 -0.79 -0.41 -19.91
N ALA A 80 -0.81 0.92 -19.90
CA ALA A 80 -1.76 1.70 -20.68
C ALA A 80 -1.56 1.53 -22.20
N ASN A 81 -0.31 1.38 -22.65
CA ASN A 81 0.03 1.15 -24.05
C ASN A 81 0.03 -0.35 -24.36
N GLU A 82 -0.62 -0.75 -25.45
CA GLU A 82 -0.63 -2.16 -25.88
C GLU A 82 0.72 -2.68 -26.40
N GLU A 83 1.67 -1.80 -26.65
CA GLU A 83 3.03 -2.15 -27.11
C GLU A 83 3.85 -2.76 -25.95
N ASP A 84 3.66 -2.24 -24.73
CA ASP A 84 4.36 -2.71 -23.52
C ASP A 84 3.84 -4.06 -22.98
N TRP A 85 2.67 -4.51 -23.46
CA TRP A 85 1.96 -5.70 -22.96
C TRP A 85 2.78 -7.00 -23.06
N GLU A 86 3.56 -7.16 -24.14
CA GLU A 86 4.39 -8.35 -24.32
C GLU A 86 5.57 -8.36 -23.34
N ALA A 87 6.23 -7.22 -23.16
CA ALA A 87 7.32 -7.07 -22.20
C ALA A 87 6.83 -7.28 -20.75
N ALA A 88 5.66 -6.72 -20.42
CA ALA A 88 5.01 -6.89 -19.12
C ALA A 88 4.64 -8.36 -18.83
N ALA A 89 3.97 -9.05 -19.77
CA ALA A 89 3.61 -10.46 -19.62
C ALA A 89 4.84 -11.36 -19.47
N ARG A 90 5.89 -11.10 -20.26
CA ARG A 90 7.20 -11.78 -20.20
C ARG A 90 7.90 -11.59 -18.86
N GLN A 91 7.94 -10.35 -18.36
CA GLN A 91 8.52 -10.02 -17.06
C GLN A 91 7.77 -10.72 -15.92
N LEU A 92 6.44 -10.72 -15.96
CA LEU A 92 5.59 -11.36 -14.96
C LEU A 92 5.80 -12.88 -14.91
N ALA A 93 5.78 -13.55 -16.07
CA ALA A 93 6.00 -14.99 -16.18
C ALA A 93 7.40 -15.40 -15.70
N ARG A 94 8.45 -14.76 -16.21
CA ARG A 94 9.85 -15.05 -15.82
C ARG A 94 10.10 -14.76 -14.34
N GLY A 95 9.56 -13.65 -13.81
CA GLY A 95 9.70 -13.29 -12.41
C GLY A 95 9.09 -14.33 -11.46
N LEU A 96 7.90 -14.86 -11.80
CA LEU A 96 7.25 -15.88 -10.99
C LEU A 96 7.94 -17.26 -11.08
N VAL A 97 8.37 -17.69 -12.27
CA VAL A 97 9.11 -18.95 -12.44
C VAL A 97 10.43 -18.89 -11.68
N ALA A 98 11.28 -17.90 -11.96
CA ALA A 98 12.58 -17.77 -11.32
C ALA A 98 12.46 -17.54 -9.79
N GLY A 99 11.43 -16.83 -9.34
CA GLY A 99 11.14 -16.67 -7.91
C GLY A 99 10.75 -17.99 -7.22
N SER A 100 10.06 -18.88 -7.93
CA SER A 100 9.61 -20.17 -7.38
C SER A 100 10.73 -21.21 -7.40
N GLU A 101 11.56 -21.22 -8.45
CA GLU A 101 12.80 -22.02 -8.49
C GLU A 101 13.74 -21.69 -7.32
N ARG A 102 13.91 -20.40 -6.98
CA ARG A 102 14.67 -19.98 -5.79
C ARG A 102 14.06 -20.45 -4.46
N ARG A 103 12.77 -20.80 -4.44
CA ARG A 103 12.08 -21.41 -3.29
C ARG A 103 12.05 -22.94 -3.33
N GLY A 104 12.79 -23.56 -4.27
CA GLY A 104 13.00 -25.00 -4.33
C GLY A 104 12.03 -25.79 -5.22
N ALA A 105 11.06 -25.15 -5.89
CA ALA A 105 10.13 -25.83 -6.80
C ALA A 105 9.77 -24.96 -8.01
N ARG A 106 10.03 -25.45 -9.23
CA ARG A 106 9.49 -24.89 -10.47
C ARG A 106 7.99 -25.24 -10.55
N PRO A 107 7.11 -24.29 -10.90
CA PRO A 107 5.68 -24.58 -11.02
C PRO A 107 5.35 -25.47 -12.21
N GLU A 108 4.42 -26.39 -12.00
CA GLU A 108 3.92 -27.37 -12.96
C GLU A 108 2.76 -26.83 -13.80
N GLY A 109 2.14 -25.73 -13.35
CA GLY A 109 1.15 -24.96 -14.10
C GLY A 109 0.91 -23.57 -13.51
N MET A 110 0.09 -22.76 -14.18
CA MET A 110 -0.36 -21.46 -13.67
C MET A 110 -1.84 -21.20 -13.89
N VAL A 111 -2.43 -20.36 -13.05
CA VAL A 111 -3.69 -19.66 -13.34
C VAL A 111 -3.36 -18.21 -13.65
N ALA A 112 -3.90 -17.70 -14.76
CA ALA A 112 -3.77 -16.30 -15.16
C ALA A 112 -5.05 -15.53 -14.90
N TYR A 113 -4.93 -14.28 -14.44
CA TYR A 113 -6.05 -13.37 -14.26
C TYR A 113 -5.72 -12.01 -14.89
N VAL A 114 -6.69 -11.42 -15.57
CA VAL A 114 -6.69 -10.01 -15.96
C VAL A 114 -7.90 -9.33 -15.33
N CYS A 115 -7.66 -8.32 -14.51
CA CYS A 115 -8.66 -7.64 -13.69
C CYS A 115 -8.70 -6.17 -14.07
N GLN A 116 -9.83 -5.69 -14.56
CA GLN A 116 -10.03 -4.29 -14.95
C GLN A 116 -11.51 -3.97 -14.87
N GLU A 117 -11.86 -2.88 -14.19
CA GLU A 117 -13.24 -2.38 -14.20
C GLU A 117 -13.49 -1.57 -15.49
N PRO A 118 -14.71 -1.57 -16.02
CA PRO A 118 -15.02 -0.85 -17.26
C PRO A 118 -14.90 0.67 -17.10
N GLY A 119 -14.43 1.34 -18.14
CA GLY A 119 -14.49 2.79 -18.24
C GLY A 119 -15.92 3.34 -18.34
N PRO A 120 -16.12 4.67 -18.24
CA PRO A 120 -17.45 5.29 -18.32
C PRO A 120 -18.17 4.96 -19.64
N GLY A 121 -19.21 4.13 -19.56
CA GLY A 121 -19.98 3.67 -20.72
C GLY A 121 -19.42 2.44 -21.45
N GLU A 122 -18.28 1.89 -21.00
CA GLU A 122 -17.78 0.58 -21.41
C GLU A 122 -18.53 -0.53 -20.65
N SER A 123 -18.62 -1.72 -21.23
CA SER A 123 -19.13 -2.93 -20.58
C SER A 123 -17.99 -3.90 -20.25
N GLY A 124 -18.15 -4.75 -19.24
CA GLY A 124 -17.15 -5.79 -18.93
C GLY A 124 -16.89 -6.77 -20.09
N ARG A 125 -17.84 -6.89 -21.03
CA ARG A 125 -17.67 -7.62 -22.31
C ARG A 125 -16.63 -6.95 -23.22
N GLU A 126 -16.65 -5.62 -23.33
CA GLU A 126 -15.69 -4.86 -24.14
C GLU A 126 -14.30 -4.88 -23.51
N VAL A 127 -14.21 -4.75 -22.17
CA VAL A 127 -12.97 -4.98 -21.41
C VAL A 127 -12.39 -6.37 -21.71
N LYS A 128 -13.22 -7.43 -21.64
CA LYS A 128 -12.82 -8.79 -21.98
C LYS A 128 -12.35 -8.93 -23.43
N GLN A 129 -12.95 -8.22 -24.38
CA GLN A 129 -12.50 -8.24 -25.77
C GLN A 129 -11.12 -7.58 -25.91
N ARG A 130 -10.96 -6.37 -25.38
CA ARG A 130 -9.69 -5.61 -25.35
C ARG A 130 -8.55 -6.41 -24.72
N LEU A 131 -8.78 -7.02 -23.55
CA LEU A 131 -7.78 -7.81 -22.82
C LEU A 131 -7.55 -9.23 -23.39
N THR A 132 -8.20 -9.63 -24.49
CA THR A 132 -8.01 -10.96 -25.12
C THR A 132 -6.56 -11.16 -25.58
N ARG A 133 -5.93 -10.12 -26.19
CA ARG A 133 -4.52 -10.19 -26.60
C ARG A 133 -3.59 -10.34 -25.40
N LEU A 134 -3.85 -9.61 -24.31
CA LEU A 134 -3.07 -9.66 -23.08
C LEU A 134 -3.08 -11.06 -22.44
N ALA A 135 -4.28 -11.64 -22.29
CA ALA A 135 -4.42 -12.98 -21.74
C ALA A 135 -3.70 -14.04 -22.61
N GLN A 136 -3.74 -13.91 -23.94
CA GLN A 136 -3.01 -14.80 -24.83
C GLN A 136 -1.49 -14.61 -24.77
N LEU A 137 -0.99 -13.38 -24.59
CA LEU A 137 0.44 -13.12 -24.35
C LEU A 137 0.91 -13.78 -23.04
N MET A 138 0.17 -13.61 -21.93
CA MET A 138 0.48 -14.27 -20.66
C MET A 138 0.54 -15.81 -20.82
N ARG A 139 -0.42 -16.41 -21.53
CA ARG A 139 -0.43 -17.85 -21.84
C ARG A 139 0.78 -18.29 -22.65
N THR A 140 1.20 -17.48 -23.61
CA THR A 140 2.32 -17.78 -24.53
C THR A 140 3.67 -17.64 -23.84
N GLU A 141 3.87 -16.60 -23.01
CA GLU A 141 5.11 -16.38 -22.23
C GLU A 141 5.27 -17.37 -21.06
N CYS A 142 4.19 -17.91 -20.50
CA CYS A 142 4.29 -19.03 -19.55
C CYS A 142 4.60 -20.35 -20.29
N GLY A 143 3.98 -20.57 -21.46
CA GLY A 143 4.23 -21.75 -22.30
C GLY A 143 5.64 -21.82 -22.87
N SER A 144 6.29 -20.68 -23.16
CA SER A 144 7.70 -20.62 -23.57
C SER A 144 8.68 -20.92 -22.42
N LEU A 145 8.18 -21.00 -21.19
CA LEU A 145 8.89 -21.46 -19.99
C LEU A 145 8.42 -22.86 -19.55
N ASP A 146 7.80 -23.65 -20.43
CA ASP A 146 7.19 -24.96 -20.17
C ASP A 146 6.19 -25.02 -19.00
N VAL A 147 5.64 -23.89 -18.55
CA VAL A 147 4.63 -23.84 -17.48
C VAL A 147 3.26 -23.52 -18.09
N PRO A 148 2.39 -24.52 -18.35
CA PRO A 148 1.11 -24.27 -18.99
C PRO A 148 0.15 -23.48 -18.11
N VAL A 149 -0.52 -22.49 -18.70
CA VAL A 149 -1.65 -21.79 -18.06
C VAL A 149 -2.90 -22.66 -18.21
N VAL A 150 -3.34 -23.28 -17.11
CA VAL A 150 -4.48 -24.20 -17.09
C VAL A 150 -5.81 -23.48 -17.23
N GLU A 151 -5.90 -22.26 -16.71
CA GLU A 151 -7.07 -21.39 -16.80
C GLU A 151 -6.62 -19.93 -16.85
N ALA A 152 -7.32 -19.12 -17.64
CA ALA A 152 -7.05 -17.71 -17.84
C ALA A 152 -8.37 -16.93 -17.77
N LEU A 153 -8.53 -16.09 -16.74
CA LEU A 153 -9.78 -15.43 -16.41
C LEU A 153 -9.72 -13.92 -16.64
N CYS A 154 -10.79 -13.36 -17.22
CA CYS A 154 -11.08 -11.94 -17.12
C CYS A 154 -12.00 -11.72 -15.92
N VAL A 155 -11.74 -10.70 -15.10
CA VAL A 155 -12.63 -10.24 -14.02
C VAL A 155 -12.92 -8.75 -14.23
N SER A 156 -14.20 -8.38 -14.33
CA SER A 156 -14.67 -7.03 -14.67
C SER A 156 -16.17 -6.90 -14.34
N ASP A 157 -16.64 -5.76 -13.85
CA ASP A 157 -18.08 -5.47 -13.59
C ASP A 157 -18.76 -6.54 -12.71
N GLY A 158 -18.06 -6.99 -11.66
CA GLY A 158 -18.55 -8.06 -10.77
C GLY A 158 -18.78 -9.42 -11.46
N ARG A 159 -18.22 -9.62 -12.66
CA ARG A 159 -18.37 -10.80 -13.51
C ARG A 159 -17.03 -11.41 -13.87
N PHE A 160 -17.07 -12.65 -14.35
CA PHE A 160 -15.90 -13.35 -14.88
C PHE A 160 -16.17 -14.04 -16.22
N TRP A 161 -15.10 -14.20 -17.00
CA TRP A 161 -15.05 -14.95 -18.26
C TRP A 161 -13.80 -15.83 -18.28
N SER A 162 -13.89 -17.05 -18.82
CA SER A 162 -12.71 -17.86 -19.16
C SER A 162 -12.28 -17.61 -20.61
N TYR A 163 -10.98 -17.43 -20.83
CA TYR A 163 -10.36 -17.46 -22.15
C TYR A 163 -9.94 -18.89 -22.57
N CYS A 164 -9.97 -19.86 -21.65
CA CYS A 164 -9.58 -21.25 -21.91
C CYS A 164 -10.74 -22.19 -22.25
N CYS A 165 -11.99 -21.78 -22.00
CA CYS A 165 -13.16 -22.61 -22.23
C CYS A 165 -13.24 -23.10 -23.71
N PRO A 166 -13.11 -24.41 -23.98
CA PRO A 166 -13.09 -24.94 -25.34
C PRO A 166 -14.49 -25.10 -25.94
N VAL A 167 -15.54 -25.01 -25.12
CA VAL A 167 -16.92 -25.28 -25.51
C VAL A 167 -17.59 -24.00 -25.99
N LYS A 168 -17.82 -23.91 -27.31
CA LYS A 168 -18.56 -22.79 -27.93
C LYS A 168 -19.95 -22.65 -27.27
N GLY A 169 -20.27 -21.45 -26.79
CA GLY A 169 -21.55 -21.15 -26.14
C GLY A 169 -21.69 -21.61 -24.68
N CYS A 170 -20.65 -22.18 -24.05
CA CYS A 170 -20.70 -22.55 -22.64
C CYS A 170 -20.59 -21.34 -21.69
N CYS A 171 -19.72 -20.38 -22.01
CA CYS A 171 -19.65 -19.12 -21.27
C CYS A 171 -20.63 -18.10 -21.87
N PRO A 172 -21.47 -17.42 -21.06
CA PRO A 172 -22.28 -16.28 -21.52
C PRO A 172 -21.39 -15.17 -22.11
N GLU A 173 -21.85 -14.51 -23.17
CA GLU A 173 -21.10 -13.39 -23.77
C GLU A 173 -20.95 -12.22 -22.79
N ASP A 174 -22.00 -11.96 -22.00
CA ASP A 174 -22.03 -10.92 -20.96
C ASP A 174 -21.41 -11.39 -19.62
N GLY A 175 -20.74 -12.54 -19.63
CA GLY A 175 -20.01 -13.06 -18.48
C GLY A 175 -20.89 -13.73 -17.42
N SER A 176 -20.26 -14.56 -16.60
CA SER A 176 -20.90 -15.17 -15.45
C SER A 176 -20.80 -14.22 -14.24
N PRO A 177 -21.88 -13.98 -13.47
CA PRO A 177 -21.79 -13.17 -12.27
C PRO A 177 -20.92 -13.87 -11.22
N MET A 178 -20.09 -13.10 -10.51
CA MET A 178 -19.42 -13.60 -9.30
C MET A 178 -20.42 -13.71 -8.15
N GLY A 179 -20.05 -14.48 -7.12
CA GLY A 179 -20.80 -14.54 -5.86
C GLY A 179 -20.82 -13.19 -5.15
N LEU A 180 -21.70 -13.05 -4.15
CA LEU A 180 -21.64 -11.89 -3.26
C LEU A 180 -20.30 -11.93 -2.49
N PRO A 181 -19.49 -10.86 -2.51
CA PRO A 181 -18.21 -10.85 -1.80
C PRO A 181 -18.36 -11.26 -0.34
N GLY A 182 -17.51 -12.18 0.14
CA GLY A 182 -17.57 -12.68 1.51
C GLY A 182 -18.46 -13.91 1.74
N THR A 183 -19.22 -14.39 0.73
CA THR A 183 -20.20 -15.49 0.92
C THR A 183 -19.67 -16.89 0.59
N SER A 184 -18.47 -17.02 0.04
CA SER A 184 -17.93 -18.31 -0.39
C SER A 184 -17.26 -19.12 0.72
N VAL A 185 -17.03 -20.41 0.44
CA VAL A 185 -16.29 -21.31 1.35
C VAL A 185 -14.86 -20.80 1.59
N LEU A 186 -14.21 -20.24 0.56
CA LEU A 186 -12.89 -19.65 0.73
C LEU A 186 -12.96 -18.36 1.55
N ALA A 187 -13.97 -17.51 1.35
CA ALA A 187 -14.16 -16.32 2.16
C ALA A 187 -14.32 -16.65 3.66
N ALA A 188 -15.11 -17.67 3.97
CA ALA A 188 -15.28 -18.17 5.34
C ALA A 188 -13.97 -18.73 5.91
N ALA A 189 -13.23 -19.55 5.14
CA ALA A 189 -11.96 -20.13 5.55
C ALA A 189 -10.85 -19.06 5.74
N ALA A 190 -10.78 -18.07 4.85
CA ALA A 190 -9.86 -16.95 4.94
C ALA A 190 -10.16 -16.09 6.18
N THR A 191 -11.44 -15.77 6.42
CA THR A 191 -11.87 -15.05 7.63
C THR A 191 -11.52 -15.83 8.91
N TYR A 192 -11.72 -17.15 8.92
CA TYR A 192 -11.33 -18.02 10.03
C TYR A 192 -9.81 -18.05 10.25
N ALA A 193 -9.02 -18.00 9.18
CA ALA A 193 -7.56 -17.88 9.20
C ALA A 193 -7.06 -16.45 9.52
N GLY A 194 -7.96 -15.48 9.80
CA GLY A 194 -7.60 -14.10 10.08
C GLY A 194 -7.20 -13.26 8.85
N LEU A 195 -7.34 -13.78 7.64
CA LEU A 195 -7.09 -13.05 6.40
C LEU A 195 -8.22 -12.05 6.15
N GLN A 196 -7.92 -10.77 6.36
CA GLN A 196 -8.82 -9.67 6.02
C GLN A 196 -8.54 -9.19 4.60
N VAL A 197 -9.42 -9.54 3.65
CA VAL A 197 -9.38 -8.93 2.31
C VAL A 197 -9.67 -7.44 2.45
N ARG A 198 -8.68 -6.63 2.10
CA ARG A 198 -8.81 -5.17 2.04
C ARG A 198 -9.67 -4.76 0.86
N GLY A 199 -9.99 -3.47 0.82
CA GLY A 199 -10.68 -2.85 -0.31
C GLY A 199 -9.86 -2.92 -1.60
N THR A 200 -10.16 -2.03 -2.53
CA THR A 200 -9.46 -2.01 -3.82
C THR A 200 -8.13 -1.26 -3.71
N LEU A 201 -7.19 -1.56 -4.62
CA LEU A 201 -5.93 -0.80 -4.65
C LEU A 201 -6.14 0.67 -5.01
N LYS A 202 -7.17 0.99 -5.79
CA LYS A 202 -7.56 2.37 -6.06
C LYS A 202 -8.07 3.07 -4.80
N GLU A 203 -8.91 2.41 -4.00
CA GLU A 203 -9.33 2.91 -2.69
C GLU A 203 -8.14 3.15 -1.75
N LEU A 204 -7.12 2.28 -1.76
CA LEU A 204 -5.91 2.42 -0.96
C LEU A 204 -5.05 3.62 -1.42
N ARG A 205 -4.78 3.72 -2.73
CA ARG A 205 -4.02 4.83 -3.32
C ARG A 205 -4.71 6.19 -3.14
N ALA A 206 -6.05 6.23 -3.23
CA ALA A 206 -6.82 7.45 -3.00
C ALA A 206 -6.62 8.06 -1.60
N ARG A 207 -6.16 7.27 -0.61
CA ARG A 207 -5.79 7.76 0.73
C ARG A 207 -4.45 8.50 0.77
N LEU A 208 -3.65 8.38 -0.29
CA LEU A 208 -2.28 8.87 -0.41
C LEU A 208 -2.11 9.89 -1.55
N GLN A 209 -3.07 9.95 -2.48
CA GLN A 209 -3.04 10.86 -3.63
C GLN A 209 -3.21 12.33 -3.21
N PRO A 210 -2.44 13.27 -3.80
CA PRO A 210 -2.65 14.70 -3.63
C PRO A 210 -4.08 15.14 -3.93
N TRP A 211 -4.52 16.21 -3.27
CA TRP A 211 -5.80 16.83 -3.57
C TRP A 211 -5.81 17.52 -4.94
N GLU A 212 -6.85 17.25 -5.74
CA GLU A 212 -7.15 17.93 -7.01
C GLU A 212 -8.29 18.97 -6.87
N SER A 213 -8.77 19.21 -5.64
CA SER A 213 -9.92 20.08 -5.35
C SER A 213 -9.53 21.55 -5.11
N ALA A 214 -10.50 22.45 -4.99
CA ALA A 214 -10.25 23.86 -4.67
C ALA A 214 -9.46 24.07 -3.35
N VAL A 215 -9.54 23.13 -2.40
CA VAL A 215 -8.77 23.17 -1.14
C VAL A 215 -7.25 22.98 -1.37
N ALA A 216 -6.86 22.46 -2.54
CA ALA A 216 -5.45 22.40 -2.95
C ALA A 216 -4.85 23.80 -3.13
N LEU A 217 -5.63 24.80 -3.57
CA LEU A 217 -5.11 26.15 -3.81
C LEU A 217 -4.68 26.83 -2.50
N ASP A 218 -5.48 26.71 -1.44
CA ASP A 218 -5.13 27.23 -0.11
C ASP A 218 -3.86 26.55 0.44
N GLN A 219 -3.69 25.25 0.15
CA GLN A 219 -2.49 24.50 0.54
C GLN A 219 -1.25 24.89 -0.28
N GLU A 220 -1.41 25.18 -1.58
CA GLU A 220 -0.34 25.66 -2.47
C GLU A 220 0.16 27.03 -2.00
N ILE A 221 -0.74 27.96 -1.65
CA ILE A 221 -0.41 29.27 -1.06
C ILE A 221 0.38 29.11 0.25
N ALA A 222 -0.03 28.18 1.12
CA ALA A 222 0.67 27.89 2.36
C ALA A 222 2.07 27.28 2.11
N LEU A 223 2.21 26.42 1.10
CA LEU A 223 3.50 25.85 0.68
C LEU A 223 4.45 26.92 0.14
N ASP A 224 3.98 27.86 -0.69
CA ASP A 224 4.78 28.99 -1.17
C ASP A 224 5.25 29.89 -0.02
N ALA A 225 4.36 30.26 0.89
CA ALA A 225 4.68 31.11 2.05
C ALA A 225 5.66 30.45 3.03
N ALA A 226 5.47 29.16 3.30
CA ALA A 226 6.40 28.37 4.09
C ALA A 226 7.73 28.18 3.34
N GLY A 227 7.70 28.01 2.01
CA GLY A 227 8.89 27.90 1.16
C GLY A 227 9.79 29.12 1.25
N MET A 228 9.21 30.32 1.11
CA MET A 228 9.93 31.60 1.22
C MET A 228 10.61 31.82 2.59
N SER A 229 10.09 31.21 3.66
CA SER A 229 10.58 31.42 5.03
C SER A 229 11.48 30.29 5.56
N LEU A 230 11.20 29.04 5.18
CA LEU A 230 11.91 27.86 5.67
C LEU A 230 13.09 27.46 4.79
N VAL A 231 12.97 27.52 3.46
CA VAL A 231 14.04 27.06 2.55
C VAL A 231 15.38 27.79 2.80
N PRO A 232 15.41 29.14 3.01
CA PRO A 232 16.66 29.82 3.37
C PRO A 232 17.28 29.33 4.68
N ARG A 233 16.47 28.97 5.69
CA ARG A 233 16.92 28.45 6.99
C ARG A 233 17.39 26.99 6.91
N ILE A 234 16.78 26.18 6.04
CA ILE A 234 17.18 24.77 5.81
C ILE A 234 18.54 24.70 5.10
N LEU A 235 18.82 25.66 4.21
CA LEU A 235 20.08 25.74 3.46
C LEU A 235 21.23 26.38 4.26
N ASP A 236 20.96 27.09 5.35
CA ASP A 236 21.96 27.62 6.26
C ASP A 236 22.36 26.59 7.32
N GLU A 237 23.66 26.27 7.40
CA GLU A 237 24.18 25.29 8.35
C GLU A 237 23.92 25.66 9.82
N THR A 238 23.76 26.94 10.15
CA THR A 238 23.54 27.37 11.55
C THR A 238 22.10 27.20 12.01
N THR A 239 21.11 27.50 11.16
CA THR A 239 19.68 27.41 11.50
C THR A 239 19.00 26.10 11.08
N ARG A 240 19.65 25.26 10.26
CA ARG A 240 19.11 23.97 9.81
C ARG A 240 18.70 23.03 10.94
N GLU A 241 19.51 22.87 11.99
CA GLU A 241 19.17 21.98 13.12
C GLU A 241 18.03 22.57 13.97
N GLU A 242 17.89 23.90 14.03
CA GLU A 242 16.74 24.55 14.67
C GLU A 242 15.45 24.25 13.90
N VAL A 243 15.46 24.38 12.57
CA VAL A 243 14.30 24.02 11.72
C VAL A 243 13.96 22.54 11.82
N ALA A 244 14.97 21.67 11.87
CA ALA A 244 14.77 20.23 12.08
C ALA A 244 14.05 19.96 13.42
N GLN A 245 14.48 20.63 14.49
CA GLN A 245 13.87 20.51 15.82
C GLN A 245 12.46 21.12 15.87
N GLU A 246 12.23 22.30 15.28
CA GLU A 246 10.91 22.93 15.14
C GLU A 246 9.92 22.00 14.41
N THR A 247 10.36 21.41 13.30
CA THR A 247 9.58 20.48 12.47
C THR A 247 9.20 19.21 13.25
N LEU A 248 10.13 18.61 13.99
CA LEU A 248 9.86 17.40 14.78
C LEU A 248 8.94 17.68 15.97
N VAL A 249 9.08 18.83 16.64
CA VAL A 249 8.17 19.26 17.72
C VAL A 249 6.77 19.50 17.19
N LEU A 250 6.63 20.11 16.00
CA LEU A 250 5.35 20.29 15.32
C LEU A 250 4.71 18.93 14.98
N ALA A 251 5.47 18.01 14.40
CA ALA A 251 4.99 16.67 14.07
C ALA A 251 4.54 15.89 15.33
N GLU A 252 5.33 15.89 16.42
CA GLU A 252 4.97 15.24 17.67
C GLU A 252 3.70 15.86 18.30
N ARG A 253 3.47 17.17 18.14
CA ARG A 253 2.24 17.86 18.55
C ARG A 253 1.03 17.36 17.76
N ILE A 254 1.15 17.20 16.44
CA ILE A 254 0.06 16.73 15.58
C ILE A 254 -0.20 15.23 15.76
N ILE A 255 0.84 14.40 15.92
CA ILE A 255 0.72 12.98 16.30
C ILE A 255 -0.07 12.83 17.60
N ARG A 256 0.19 13.67 18.62
CA ARG A 256 -0.60 13.71 19.86
C ARG A 256 -2.04 14.19 19.63
N ARG A 257 -2.27 15.20 18.77
CA ARG A 257 -3.62 15.65 18.36
C ARG A 257 -4.41 14.51 17.69
N PHE A 258 -3.76 13.73 16.82
CA PHE A 258 -4.36 12.61 16.11
C PHE A 258 -4.62 11.42 17.05
N ALA A 259 -3.72 11.14 18.00
CA ALA A 259 -3.90 10.10 19.02
C ALA A 259 -5.08 10.38 19.96
N ALA A 260 -5.31 11.66 20.30
CA ALA A 260 -6.44 12.09 21.13
C ALA A 260 -7.79 12.12 20.38
N ALA A 261 -7.80 12.05 19.05
CA ALA A 261 -9.02 12.08 18.26
C ALA A 261 -9.74 10.72 18.30
N ALA A 262 -11.00 10.71 18.74
CA ALA A 262 -11.83 9.51 18.77
C ALA A 262 -11.89 8.79 17.40
N PRO A 263 -11.82 7.44 17.34
CA PRO A 263 -11.89 6.70 16.08
C PRO A 263 -13.15 7.00 15.26
N VAL A 264 -13.04 6.96 13.94
CA VAL A 264 -14.16 7.03 12.99
C VAL A 264 -14.23 5.73 12.20
N SER A 265 -15.43 5.20 11.98
CA SER A 265 -15.63 4.00 11.17
C SER A 265 -15.55 4.32 9.67
N GLY A 266 -14.73 3.56 8.95
CA GLY A 266 -14.50 3.72 7.51
C GLY A 266 -13.24 4.52 7.18
N THR A 267 -12.57 4.14 6.09
CA THR A 267 -11.30 4.75 5.64
C THR A 267 -11.47 6.22 5.26
N HIS A 268 -12.32 6.51 4.27
CA HIS A 268 -12.52 7.86 3.76
C HIS A 268 -13.01 8.87 4.83
N PRO A 269 -14.00 8.55 5.70
CA PRO A 269 -14.38 9.45 6.79
C PRO A 269 -13.28 9.68 7.84
N ALA A 270 -12.39 8.72 8.07
CA ALA A 270 -11.22 8.89 8.94
C ALA A 270 -10.18 9.81 8.28
N ASP A 271 -9.89 9.60 6.99
CA ASP A 271 -8.94 10.44 6.23
C ASP A 271 -9.41 11.91 6.17
N VAL A 272 -10.70 12.16 5.87
CA VAL A 272 -11.29 13.51 5.86
C VAL A 272 -11.22 14.19 7.23
N ARG A 273 -11.35 13.41 8.32
CA ARG A 273 -11.22 13.94 9.68
C ARG A 273 -9.77 14.28 10.00
N ASP A 274 -8.82 13.43 9.64
CA ASP A 274 -7.41 13.67 9.85
C ASP A 274 -6.94 14.90 9.06
N ASP A 275 -7.44 15.05 7.84
CA ASP A 275 -7.24 16.25 7.02
C ASP A 275 -7.84 17.52 7.66
N GLY A 276 -8.99 17.42 8.33
CA GLY A 276 -9.60 18.52 9.09
C GLY A 276 -8.98 18.78 10.47
N LEU A 277 -8.00 17.97 10.90
CA LEU A 277 -7.24 18.15 12.14
C LEU A 277 -5.84 18.73 11.90
N LEU A 278 -5.50 19.07 10.66
CA LEU A 278 -4.19 19.55 10.22
C LEU A 278 -4.36 20.86 9.46
N ASP A 279 -3.80 21.96 9.96
CA ASP A 279 -3.91 23.26 9.31
C ASP A 279 -2.97 23.35 8.08
N ALA A 280 -3.26 24.24 7.12
CA ALA A 280 -2.49 24.36 5.88
C ALA A 280 -1.02 24.79 6.12
N ASP A 281 -0.80 25.73 7.03
CA ASP A 281 0.54 26.20 7.44
C ASP A 281 1.31 25.12 8.20
N GLU A 282 0.63 24.35 9.06
CA GLU A 282 1.22 23.21 9.77
C GLU A 282 1.65 22.12 8.77
N ALA A 283 0.80 21.80 7.78
CA ALA A 283 1.12 20.86 6.73
C ALA A 283 2.30 21.33 5.87
N ALA A 284 2.30 22.59 5.43
CA ALA A 284 3.34 23.17 4.61
C ALA A 284 4.72 23.16 5.31
N THR A 285 4.73 23.54 6.59
CA THR A 285 5.93 23.49 7.43
C THR A 285 6.50 22.07 7.52
N LEU A 286 5.65 21.07 7.73
CA LEU A 286 6.08 19.67 7.80
C LEU A 286 6.53 19.11 6.44
N VAL A 287 5.82 19.39 5.35
CA VAL A 287 6.21 18.92 4.00
C VAL A 287 7.59 19.43 3.62
N LEU A 288 7.90 20.70 3.89
CA LEU A 288 9.19 21.30 3.59
C LEU A 288 10.29 20.85 4.57
N GLY A 289 10.01 20.80 5.87
CA GLY A 289 10.96 20.34 6.88
C GLY A 289 11.38 18.86 6.70
N LEU A 290 10.48 18.01 6.20
CA LEU A 290 10.77 16.60 5.88
C LEU A 290 11.65 16.39 4.64
N GLN A 291 11.94 17.44 3.86
CA GLN A 291 12.93 17.35 2.78
C GLN A 291 14.37 17.29 3.33
N ASP A 292 14.60 17.79 4.55
CA ASP A 292 15.88 17.54 5.22
C ASP A 292 15.99 16.07 5.64
N ARG A 293 17.03 15.39 5.12
CA ARG A 293 17.26 13.97 5.34
C ARG A 293 17.41 13.61 6.83
N THR A 294 18.06 14.46 7.62
CA THR A 294 18.27 14.22 9.06
C THR A 294 16.95 14.29 9.83
N THR A 295 16.11 15.25 9.50
CA THR A 295 14.77 15.46 10.05
C THR A 295 13.86 14.27 9.71
N ARG A 296 13.84 13.86 8.45
CA ARG A 296 13.12 12.66 7.99
C ARG A 296 13.57 11.39 8.70
N ASP A 297 14.88 11.17 8.82
CA ASP A 297 15.41 9.95 9.44
C ASP A 297 15.07 9.88 10.95
N ARG A 298 14.99 11.03 11.64
CA ARG A 298 14.44 11.13 13.01
C ARG A 298 12.93 10.88 13.05
N ALA A 299 12.17 11.38 12.09
CA ALA A 299 10.73 11.11 11.98
C ALA A 299 10.42 9.62 11.68
N ALA A 300 11.32 8.91 11.01
CA ALA A 300 11.21 7.48 10.73
C ALA A 300 11.28 6.59 12.00
N ALA A 301 11.72 7.13 13.15
CA ALA A 301 11.71 6.44 14.44
C ALA A 301 10.30 6.25 15.03
N TRP A 302 9.27 6.92 14.50
CA TRP A 302 7.87 6.79 14.96
C TRP A 302 7.12 5.63 14.28
N MET A 303 7.78 4.46 14.15
CA MET A 303 7.28 3.28 13.43
C MET A 303 6.77 2.14 14.33
N GLU A 304 6.84 2.30 15.65
CA GLU A 304 6.52 1.27 16.65
C GLU A 304 5.68 1.81 17.81
N GLY A 305 5.06 0.90 18.56
CA GLY A 305 4.26 1.22 19.74
C GLY A 305 3.03 2.09 19.45
N ASP A 306 2.54 2.77 20.48
CA ASP A 306 1.30 3.55 20.43
C ASP A 306 1.37 4.77 19.48
N VAL A 307 2.59 5.20 19.09
CA VAL A 307 2.80 6.34 18.17
C VAL A 307 2.66 5.96 16.69
N ALA A 308 2.84 4.69 16.33
CA ALA A 308 2.89 4.24 14.94
C ALA A 308 1.57 4.51 14.18
N GLY A 309 0.43 4.19 14.80
CA GLY A 309 -0.89 4.42 14.18
C GLY A 309 -1.19 5.91 13.90
N PRO A 310 -1.03 6.81 14.90
CA PRO A 310 -1.15 8.24 14.70
C PRO A 310 -0.09 8.84 13.75
N ALA A 311 1.16 8.35 13.76
CA ALA A 311 2.20 8.78 12.82
C ALA A 311 1.84 8.42 11.36
N LEU A 312 1.39 7.18 11.11
CA LEU A 312 0.93 6.76 9.78
C LEU A 312 -0.25 7.62 9.28
N ARG A 313 -1.16 8.03 10.17
CA ARG A 313 -2.24 8.97 9.83
C ARG A 313 -1.71 10.35 9.41
N LEU A 314 -0.70 10.89 10.12
CA LEU A 314 -0.03 12.13 9.74
C LEU A 314 0.66 12.00 8.37
N TRP A 315 1.40 10.91 8.12
CA TRP A 315 2.10 10.70 6.86
C TRP A 315 1.16 10.58 5.65
N ARG A 316 0.01 9.91 5.81
CA ARG A 316 -1.06 9.91 4.79
C ARG A 316 -1.61 11.32 4.54
N ALA A 317 -1.92 12.08 5.60
CA ALA A 317 -2.43 13.43 5.46
C ALA A 317 -1.43 14.36 4.74
N LEU A 318 -0.14 14.33 5.11
CA LEU A 318 0.90 15.13 4.44
C LEU A 318 1.07 14.73 2.97
N ALA A 319 0.99 13.44 2.62
CA ALA A 319 1.04 13.00 1.21
C ALA A 319 -0.12 13.61 0.39
N ARG A 320 -1.35 13.65 0.94
CA ARG A 320 -2.51 14.31 0.31
C ARG A 320 -2.36 15.83 0.17
N ARG A 321 -1.54 16.47 1.01
CA ARG A 321 -1.24 17.92 0.96
C ARG A 321 -0.10 18.31 0.01
N CYS A 322 0.62 17.36 -0.59
CA CYS A 322 1.69 17.63 -1.55
C CYS A 322 1.11 17.92 -2.96
N VAL A 323 0.52 19.11 -3.10
CA VAL A 323 -0.29 19.51 -4.26
C VAL A 323 0.51 20.31 -5.31
N GLY A 324 0.02 20.30 -6.55
CA GLY A 324 0.52 21.17 -7.62
C GLY A 324 2.03 21.01 -7.88
N PRO A 325 2.81 22.11 -7.92
CA PRO A 325 4.27 22.07 -8.09
C PRO A 325 5.01 21.25 -7.03
N TYR A 326 4.41 21.05 -5.85
CA TYR A 326 5.04 20.35 -4.72
C TYR A 326 4.76 18.83 -4.72
N SER A 327 4.23 18.28 -5.81
CA SER A 327 3.95 16.83 -5.93
C SER A 327 5.20 15.95 -5.73
N GLU A 328 6.38 16.37 -6.17
CA GLU A 328 7.66 15.67 -5.91
C GLU A 328 7.98 15.56 -4.41
N HIS A 329 7.58 16.56 -3.61
CA HIS A 329 7.82 16.60 -2.16
C HIS A 329 7.06 15.49 -1.41
N ALA A 330 6.06 14.87 -2.06
CA ALA A 330 5.32 13.73 -1.54
C ALA A 330 6.21 12.50 -1.30
N ALA A 331 7.37 12.39 -1.97
CA ALA A 331 8.28 11.25 -1.82
C ALA A 331 8.68 11.02 -0.35
N ALA A 332 8.91 12.07 0.44
CA ALA A 332 9.27 11.95 1.85
C ALA A 332 8.08 11.46 2.73
N PRO A 333 6.90 12.09 2.76
CA PRO A 333 5.71 11.57 3.45
C PRO A 333 5.29 10.16 2.99
N LEU A 334 5.29 9.87 1.70
CA LEU A 334 4.92 8.55 1.16
C LEU A 334 5.90 7.46 1.60
N THR A 335 7.21 7.75 1.65
CA THR A 335 8.21 6.82 2.18
C THR A 335 8.00 6.55 3.67
N LEU A 336 7.72 7.59 4.46
CA LEU A 336 7.42 7.44 5.89
C LEU A 336 6.12 6.67 6.13
N ALA A 337 5.07 6.93 5.35
CA ALA A 337 3.83 6.16 5.39
C ALA A 337 4.09 4.67 5.09
N GLY A 338 4.84 4.37 4.02
CA GLY A 338 5.18 3.00 3.66
C GLY A 338 6.05 2.29 4.69
N TRP A 339 7.02 2.99 5.29
CA TRP A 339 7.88 2.47 6.35
C TRP A 339 7.09 2.09 7.62
N VAL A 340 6.19 2.97 8.07
CA VAL A 340 5.37 2.71 9.26
C VAL A 340 4.34 1.61 8.96
N ALA A 341 3.70 1.62 7.79
CA ALA A 341 2.79 0.55 7.35
C ALA A 341 3.49 -0.83 7.41
N TRP A 342 4.67 -0.96 6.81
CA TRP A 342 5.46 -2.20 6.81
C TRP A 342 5.81 -2.64 8.23
N SER A 343 6.28 -1.71 9.05
CA SER A 343 6.58 -1.96 10.47
C SER A 343 5.35 -2.47 11.24
N THR A 344 4.16 -1.92 10.98
CA THR A 344 2.91 -2.38 11.62
C THR A 344 2.33 -3.66 11.02
N GLY A 345 2.96 -4.24 10.00
CA GLY A 345 2.53 -5.49 9.34
C GLY A 345 1.57 -5.29 8.16
N ASP A 346 1.34 -4.05 7.70
CA ASP A 346 0.55 -3.76 6.50
C ASP A 346 1.47 -3.70 5.26
N GLU A 347 1.92 -4.88 4.80
CA GLU A 347 2.79 -5.00 3.61
C GLU A 347 2.16 -4.40 2.34
N LEU A 348 0.83 -4.44 2.23
CA LEU A 348 0.13 -3.96 1.05
C LEU A 348 0.20 -2.43 0.95
N GLU A 349 -0.15 -1.74 2.03
CA GLU A 349 -0.03 -0.29 2.11
C GLU A 349 1.44 0.14 2.05
N ALA A 350 2.37 -0.64 2.60
CA ALA A 350 3.80 -0.41 2.44
C ALA A 350 4.24 -0.40 0.98
N ARG A 351 3.99 -1.49 0.23
CA ARG A 351 4.41 -1.62 -1.18
C ARG A 351 3.80 -0.52 -2.04
N GLU A 352 2.52 -0.22 -1.87
CA GLU A 352 1.82 0.78 -2.68
C GLU A 352 2.22 2.22 -2.32
N ALA A 353 2.41 2.56 -1.04
CA ALA A 353 2.93 3.88 -0.64
C ALA A 353 4.38 4.11 -1.13
N LEU A 354 5.23 3.08 -1.05
CA LEU A 354 6.61 3.14 -1.57
C LEU A 354 6.65 3.21 -3.10
N ALA A 355 5.75 2.50 -3.80
CA ALA A 355 5.61 2.62 -5.25
C ALA A 355 5.12 4.02 -5.67
N MET A 356 4.21 4.64 -4.91
CA MET A 356 3.81 6.03 -5.13
C MET A 356 4.96 7.02 -4.84
N ALA A 357 5.77 6.77 -3.79
CA ALA A 357 6.95 7.59 -3.51
C ALA A 357 7.95 7.59 -4.69
N LEU A 358 8.19 6.41 -5.29
CA LEU A 358 9.03 6.25 -6.49
C LEU A 358 8.39 6.80 -7.77
N GLY A 359 7.06 7.00 -7.78
CA GLY A 359 6.38 7.72 -8.85
C GLY A 359 6.50 9.25 -8.72
N ALA A 360 6.71 9.77 -7.51
CA ALA A 360 6.96 11.19 -7.23
C ALA A 360 8.44 11.56 -7.42
N ASP A 361 9.37 10.72 -6.92
CA ASP A 361 10.80 10.83 -7.17
C ASP A 361 11.42 9.42 -7.40
N PRO A 362 11.75 9.06 -8.66
CA PRO A 362 12.36 7.78 -9.00
C PRO A 362 13.73 7.52 -8.35
N ASP A 363 14.47 8.56 -7.98
CA ASP A 363 15.82 8.48 -7.41
C ASP A 363 15.82 8.57 -5.87
N TYR A 364 14.64 8.64 -5.23
CA TYR A 364 14.48 8.70 -3.78
C TYR A 364 15.02 7.43 -3.09
N LEU A 365 16.30 7.43 -2.75
CA LEU A 365 17.07 6.26 -2.31
C LEU A 365 16.41 5.50 -1.15
N PHE A 366 15.79 6.20 -0.21
CA PHE A 366 15.14 5.56 0.94
C PHE A 366 13.88 4.77 0.53
N ALA A 367 13.07 5.31 -0.39
CA ALA A 367 11.95 4.58 -0.99
C ALA A 367 12.45 3.37 -1.77
N ARG A 368 13.52 3.52 -2.57
CA ARG A 368 14.09 2.42 -3.36
C ARG A 368 14.54 1.25 -2.49
N LEU A 369 15.28 1.53 -1.42
CA LEU A 369 15.79 0.52 -0.49
C LEU A 369 14.66 -0.19 0.26
N LEU A 370 13.69 0.56 0.79
CA LEU A 370 12.53 -0.03 1.47
C LEU A 370 11.65 -0.82 0.50
N HIS A 371 11.38 -0.31 -0.70
CA HIS A 371 10.59 -1.02 -1.72
C HIS A 371 11.26 -2.32 -2.14
N GLN A 372 12.59 -2.34 -2.30
CA GLN A 372 13.34 -3.57 -2.56
C GLN A 372 13.21 -4.55 -1.37
N ALA A 373 13.43 -4.10 -0.14
CA ALA A 373 13.34 -4.93 1.06
C ALA A 373 11.94 -5.54 1.27
N CYS A 374 10.87 -4.75 1.06
CA CYS A 374 9.48 -5.19 1.12
C CYS A 374 9.11 -6.24 0.06
N ASN A 375 9.79 -6.21 -1.10
CA ASN A 375 9.55 -7.15 -2.21
C ASN A 375 10.38 -8.43 -2.08
N GLU A 376 11.60 -8.32 -1.55
CA GLU A 376 12.48 -9.47 -1.25
C GLU A 376 12.01 -10.27 -0.03
N GLY A 377 11.08 -9.73 0.77
CA GLY A 377 10.51 -10.38 1.96
C GLY A 377 11.45 -10.36 3.16
N LEU A 378 12.25 -9.29 3.30
CA LEU A 378 13.10 -9.10 4.47
C LEU A 378 12.27 -8.83 5.73
N ASP A 379 12.85 -9.08 6.90
CA ASP A 379 12.22 -8.74 8.19
C ASP A 379 12.43 -7.23 8.49
N PRO A 380 11.37 -6.42 8.70
CA PRO A 380 11.51 -5.00 9.07
C PRO A 380 12.30 -4.80 10.37
N GLU A 381 12.40 -5.79 11.26
CA GLU A 381 13.20 -5.73 12.49
C GLU A 381 14.70 -5.54 12.24
N ALA A 382 15.21 -5.96 11.06
CA ALA A 382 16.58 -5.65 10.66
C ALA A 382 16.80 -4.14 10.48
N VAL A 383 15.86 -3.45 9.84
CA VAL A 383 15.93 -2.00 9.58
C VAL A 383 15.63 -1.20 10.85
N ARG A 384 14.65 -1.62 11.65
CA ARG A 384 14.35 -1.02 12.96
C ARG A 384 15.56 -1.00 13.89
N ARG A 385 16.30 -2.11 13.97
CA ARG A 385 17.53 -2.19 14.79
C ARG A 385 18.56 -1.14 14.37
N CYS A 386 18.72 -0.89 13.07
CA CYS A 386 19.62 0.13 12.55
C CYS A 386 19.17 1.55 12.93
N LEU A 387 17.87 1.85 12.85
CA LEU A 387 17.33 3.17 13.23
C LEU A 387 17.44 3.41 14.75
N ARG A 388 17.02 2.44 15.59
CA ARG A 388 17.17 2.52 17.05
C ARG A 388 18.64 2.72 17.48
N ALA A 389 19.60 2.12 16.78
CA ALA A 389 21.02 2.31 17.06
C ALA A 389 21.49 3.76 16.80
N GLN A 390 21.02 4.39 15.72
CA GLN A 390 21.36 5.79 15.40
C GLN A 390 20.79 6.78 16.44
N ASP A 391 19.55 6.57 16.89
CA ASP A 391 18.95 7.39 17.96
C ASP A 391 19.70 7.21 19.29
N THR A 392 20.06 5.98 19.64
CA THR A 392 20.79 5.68 20.88
C THR A 392 22.19 6.33 20.87
N GLN A 393 22.89 6.26 19.74
CA GLN A 393 24.24 6.81 19.61
C GLN A 393 24.25 8.35 19.67
N LYS A 394 23.26 9.01 19.03
CA LYS A 394 23.06 10.47 19.19
C LYS A 394 22.66 10.88 20.61
N THR A 395 21.86 10.07 21.30
CA THR A 395 21.49 10.33 22.71
C THR A 395 22.70 10.26 23.64
N GLN A 396 23.75 9.52 23.27
CA GLN A 396 25.02 9.46 24.01
C GLN A 396 25.93 10.67 23.70
N ASP A 397 26.02 11.11 22.45
CA ASP A 397 26.77 12.33 22.08
C ASP A 397 26.17 13.62 22.67
N ILE A 398 24.88 13.62 23.03
CA ILE A 398 24.19 14.75 23.68
C ILE A 398 24.42 14.78 25.21
N GLN A 399 25.00 13.75 25.83
CA GLN A 399 25.47 13.88 27.22
C GLN A 399 26.73 14.76 27.26
N PRO A 400 26.71 15.93 27.92
CA PRO A 400 27.92 16.71 28.09
C PRO A 400 28.89 15.92 28.98
N THR A 401 30.02 15.53 28.39
CA THR A 401 31.17 14.95 29.12
C THR A 401 31.42 15.79 30.37
N PRO A 402 31.32 15.22 31.60
CA PRO A 402 31.38 16.03 32.80
C PRO A 402 32.76 16.69 32.87
N VAL A 403 32.78 18.01 32.68
CA VAL A 403 34.00 18.81 32.72
C VAL A 403 34.65 18.59 34.07
N ARG A 404 35.77 17.86 34.08
CA ARG A 404 36.60 17.66 35.27
C ARG A 404 37.06 19.03 35.74
N GLN A 405 36.41 19.57 36.77
CA GLN A 405 36.81 20.82 37.40
C GLN A 405 38.22 20.64 37.99
N SER A 406 39.21 21.21 37.30
CA SER A 406 40.59 21.29 37.77
C SER A 406 40.67 22.32 38.89
N ASN A 407 40.47 21.88 40.13
CA ASN A 407 40.70 22.72 41.30
C ASN A 407 42.20 23.06 41.41
N PRO A 408 42.58 24.32 41.70
CA PRO A 408 43.99 24.70 41.81
C PRO A 408 44.63 24.14 43.09
N ALA A 409 45.91 23.76 42.99
CA ALA A 409 46.64 23.11 44.06
C ALA A 409 47.04 24.05 45.21
N PRO A 410 46.95 23.60 46.48
CA PRO A 410 47.77 24.13 47.57
C PRO A 410 49.15 23.46 47.61
N ARG A 411 50.16 24.21 48.08
CA ARG A 411 51.57 23.79 48.20
C ARG A 411 51.79 22.96 49.48
N GLN A 412 52.72 21.99 49.41
CA GLN A 412 53.72 21.52 50.42
C GLN A 412 53.28 21.44 51.91
N ALA A 413 53.61 20.40 52.69
CA ALA A 413 54.87 19.67 52.81
C ALA A 413 54.69 18.26 53.43
N PRO A 414 55.73 17.40 53.53
CA PRO A 414 55.58 15.95 53.73
C PRO A 414 55.89 15.44 55.15
N VAL A 415 55.27 14.32 55.57
CA VAL A 415 55.83 13.46 56.63
C VAL A 415 55.51 11.97 56.43
N GLU A 416 56.57 11.16 56.49
CA GLU A 416 56.70 9.76 56.95
C GLU A 416 55.97 8.55 56.32
N SER A 417 56.76 7.48 56.23
CA SER A 417 56.46 6.16 55.68
C SER A 417 56.41 5.09 56.77
N THR A 418 55.48 4.13 56.65
CA THR A 418 55.56 2.78 57.27
C THR A 418 54.58 1.87 56.51
N GLN A 419 55.04 1.07 55.55
CA GLN A 419 55.60 -0.29 55.68
C GLN A 419 54.66 -1.36 56.28
N ASN A 420 54.36 -2.37 55.43
CA ASN A 420 54.03 -3.78 55.74
C ASN A 420 52.74 -4.07 56.54
N ALA A 421 51.90 -5.06 56.21
CA ALA A 421 52.22 -6.43 55.83
C ALA A 421 51.04 -7.19 55.18
N VAL A 422 51.33 -8.36 54.60
CA VAL A 422 50.39 -9.41 54.14
C VAL A 422 50.71 -10.67 54.94
N PRO A 423 49.71 -11.39 55.51
CA PRO A 423 49.40 -12.73 54.99
C PRO A 423 47.91 -13.16 55.08
N ALA A 424 47.53 -14.11 54.23
CA ALA A 424 46.30 -14.91 54.31
C ALA A 424 46.58 -16.25 55.04
N PRO A 425 45.74 -17.32 54.97
CA PRO A 425 44.28 -17.46 54.99
C PRO A 425 43.81 -18.41 56.13
N ARG A 426 42.49 -18.59 56.39
CA ARG A 426 41.86 -19.87 56.87
C ARG A 426 40.33 -19.84 57.09
N THR A 427 39.65 -20.85 56.55
CA THR A 427 38.38 -21.49 57.02
C THR A 427 38.72 -22.67 57.98
N PRO A 428 37.79 -23.42 58.64
CA PRO A 428 36.36 -23.65 58.32
C PRO A 428 35.32 -23.77 59.48
N ALA A 429 34.04 -23.84 59.06
CA ALA A 429 32.89 -24.65 59.55
C ALA A 429 32.38 -24.65 61.03
N ASP A 430 31.06 -24.40 61.16
CA ASP A 430 30.11 -25.19 61.97
C ASP A 430 28.66 -25.03 61.41
N GLY A 431 27.76 -26.00 61.61
CA GLY A 431 26.37 -26.05 61.04
C GLY A 431 25.24 -26.01 62.11
N PRO A 432 23.99 -26.51 61.88
CA PRO A 432 23.39 -27.16 60.70
C PRO A 432 21.95 -26.63 60.29
N ALA A 433 21.18 -27.44 59.53
CA ALA A 433 19.95 -27.13 58.74
C ALA A 433 18.60 -26.99 59.53
N PRO A 434 17.44 -26.61 58.89
CA PRO A 434 16.64 -27.53 58.02
C PRO A 434 15.95 -26.88 56.77
N GLY A 435 15.30 -27.71 55.91
CA GLY A 435 14.41 -27.28 54.79
C GLY A 435 12.96 -27.83 54.96
N PRO A 436 12.16 -28.16 53.91
CA PRO A 436 12.16 -27.69 52.50
C PRO A 436 10.74 -27.51 51.81
N ARG A 437 10.59 -26.52 50.89
CA ARG A 437 9.59 -26.46 49.75
C ARG A 437 8.06 -26.50 50.10
N PRO A 438 7.08 -26.40 49.15
CA PRO A 438 7.09 -26.06 47.70
C PRO A 438 6.06 -24.98 47.21
N GLY A 439 6.29 -24.45 45.99
CA GLY A 439 5.31 -24.40 44.87
C GLY A 439 4.04 -23.51 44.90
N GLY A 440 3.85 -22.68 43.86
CA GLY A 440 2.57 -22.01 43.54
C GLY A 440 2.45 -21.57 42.08
N GLN A 441 1.41 -22.01 41.37
CA GLN A 441 1.23 -21.80 39.92
C GLN A 441 0.28 -20.64 39.54
N ARG A 442 0.37 -20.24 38.26
CA ARG A 442 -0.59 -19.43 37.47
C ARG A 442 -2.05 -19.50 37.93
N ARG A 443 -2.78 -18.38 37.87
CA ARG A 443 -4.25 -18.38 37.77
C ARG A 443 -4.79 -17.63 36.55
N ARG A 444 -5.65 -18.34 35.84
CA ARG A 444 -6.50 -17.96 34.70
C ARG A 444 -7.68 -17.13 35.22
N ARG A 445 -8.06 -16.03 34.56
CA ARG A 445 -9.33 -15.33 34.83
C ARG A 445 -10.46 -16.01 34.06
N THR A 446 -11.53 -16.38 34.76
CA THR A 446 -12.81 -16.81 34.19
C THR A 446 -13.92 -15.87 34.66
N ARG A 447 -14.97 -15.75 33.85
CA ARG A 447 -16.17 -14.95 34.15
C ARG A 447 -16.90 -15.50 35.39
N SER A 448 -17.54 -14.60 36.13
CA SER A 448 -18.68 -14.93 36.99
C SER A 448 -19.94 -14.33 36.39
N ALA A 449 -21.07 -15.00 36.60
CA ALA A 449 -22.40 -14.50 36.26
C ALA A 449 -23.29 -14.68 37.50
N ASP A 450 -24.06 -13.64 37.80
CA ASP A 450 -25.35 -13.68 38.48
C ASP A 450 -26.26 -12.77 37.61
N GLY A 451 -27.52 -13.07 37.32
CA GLY A 451 -28.35 -14.15 37.85
C GLY A 451 -29.48 -13.58 38.68
N ASP A 452 -30.55 -13.10 38.03
CA ASP A 452 -31.86 -13.15 38.66
C ASP A 452 -33.03 -13.17 37.66
N ASP A 453 -34.13 -13.73 38.13
CA ASP A 453 -35.26 -14.25 37.35
C ASP A 453 -36.39 -13.20 37.18
N HIS A 454 -37.20 -13.31 36.12
CA HIS A 454 -38.67 -13.15 36.17
C HIS A 454 -39.35 -13.25 34.80
N ARG A 455 -40.26 -14.24 34.70
CA ARG A 455 -41.29 -14.38 33.66
C ARG A 455 -42.50 -13.47 33.96
N PRO A 456 -43.31 -13.08 32.96
CA PRO A 456 -44.58 -13.81 32.83
C PRO A 456 -45.08 -14.02 31.38
N THR A 457 -46.19 -14.74 31.25
CA THR A 457 -46.75 -15.29 30.01
C THR A 457 -47.94 -14.51 29.42
N ALA A 458 -48.00 -14.47 28.09
CA ALA A 458 -49.19 -14.55 27.23
C ALA A 458 -50.36 -13.54 27.35
N ARG A 459 -50.70 -12.90 26.22
CA ARG A 459 -52.09 -12.85 25.70
C ARG A 459 -52.21 -12.45 24.23
N THR A 460 -53.35 -12.79 23.64
CA THR A 460 -53.69 -12.78 22.20
C THR A 460 -54.60 -11.63 21.78
N LYS A 461 -54.84 -11.50 20.45
CA LYS A 461 -55.80 -10.66 19.69
C LYS A 461 -55.28 -9.29 19.22
N ALA A 462 -55.71 -8.72 18.08
CA ALA A 462 -56.32 -9.27 16.85
C ALA A 462 -56.40 -8.17 15.76
N ASP A 463 -56.49 -8.56 14.48
CA ASP A 463 -57.17 -7.87 13.37
C ASP A 463 -56.95 -6.36 13.06
N ARG A 464 -56.45 -6.04 11.85
CA ARG A 464 -57.27 -5.41 10.76
C ARG A 464 -56.52 -5.14 9.43
N ARG A 465 -56.92 -5.91 8.41
CA ARG A 465 -57.17 -5.61 6.96
C ARG A 465 -56.46 -4.45 6.19
N ARG A 466 -55.95 -4.82 5.00
CA ARG A 466 -55.73 -4.03 3.74
C ARG A 466 -57.04 -3.41 3.16
N PRO A 467 -57.02 -2.35 2.31
CA PRO A 467 -56.67 -2.36 0.85
C PRO A 467 -55.70 -1.22 0.43
N ALA A 468 -55.01 -1.12 -0.72
CA ALA A 468 -55.08 -1.66 -2.10
C ALA A 468 -55.80 -0.75 -3.15
N GLY A 469 -55.08 -0.35 -4.22
CA GLY A 469 -55.49 0.55 -5.32
C GLY A 469 -54.68 1.88 -5.33
N SER A 470 -54.17 2.45 -6.44
CA SER A 470 -54.42 2.20 -7.88
C SER A 470 -53.22 2.63 -8.76
N ARG A 471 -53.05 2.01 -9.95
CA ARG A 471 -52.26 2.52 -11.12
C ARG A 471 -53.23 3.12 -12.18
N PRO A 472 -52.79 3.94 -13.14
CA PRO A 472 -52.35 3.48 -14.48
C PRO A 472 -51.06 4.20 -14.96
N ARG A 473 -50.15 3.66 -15.78
CA ARG A 473 -50.15 2.97 -17.10
C ARG A 473 -50.19 3.93 -18.33
N SER A 474 -49.20 3.76 -19.21
CA SER A 474 -48.91 4.46 -20.49
C SER A 474 -49.85 4.03 -21.65
N THR A 475 -49.86 4.52 -22.91
CA THR A 475 -48.78 4.96 -23.84
C THR A 475 -49.36 5.84 -25.03
N PRO A 476 -48.80 6.00 -26.28
CA PRO A 476 -48.65 7.30 -27.00
C PRO A 476 -49.52 7.37 -28.31
N PRO A 477 -49.14 7.95 -29.50
CA PRO A 477 -48.15 8.99 -29.90
C PRO A 477 -48.67 10.09 -30.90
N GLY A 478 -47.85 11.12 -31.17
CA GLY A 478 -47.66 11.61 -32.56
C GLY A 478 -47.92 13.09 -32.94
N ALA A 479 -47.04 13.59 -33.82
CA ALA A 479 -47.21 14.64 -34.85
C ALA A 479 -46.96 16.16 -34.56
N ALA A 480 -46.48 16.80 -35.64
CA ALA A 480 -46.47 18.23 -36.01
C ALA A 480 -45.35 19.19 -35.50
N ARG A 481 -44.68 19.81 -36.49
CA ARG A 481 -43.77 20.99 -36.43
C ARG A 481 -44.58 22.30 -36.73
N PRO A 482 -44.01 23.44 -37.19
CA PRO A 482 -43.45 24.52 -36.34
C PRO A 482 -43.97 25.95 -36.71
N GLY A 483 -43.51 26.99 -36.01
CA GLY A 483 -43.68 28.41 -36.39
C GLY A 483 -44.55 29.22 -35.42
N LEU A 484 -44.47 30.55 -35.32
CA LEU A 484 -43.83 31.56 -36.20
C LEU A 484 -43.48 32.84 -35.38
N ARG A 485 -42.43 33.60 -35.80
CA ARG A 485 -42.19 35.08 -35.73
C ARG A 485 -42.51 35.87 -34.43
N GLU A 486 -41.66 36.80 -33.98
CA GLU A 486 -41.39 38.14 -34.56
C GLU A 486 -39.96 38.63 -34.23
N ALA A 487 -39.17 39.18 -35.17
CA ALA A 487 -39.11 40.60 -35.64
C ALA A 487 -38.38 41.56 -34.65
N SER A 488 -37.56 42.53 -35.05
CA SER A 488 -36.95 42.89 -36.36
C SER A 488 -35.86 43.96 -36.15
N THR A 489 -34.72 43.85 -36.86
CA THR A 489 -33.82 44.91 -37.45
C THR A 489 -33.47 46.19 -36.62
N ARG A 490 -32.39 46.97 -36.85
CA ARG A 490 -31.61 47.40 -38.04
C ARG A 490 -30.32 48.06 -37.48
N ARG A 491 -29.17 48.16 -38.17
CA ARG A 491 -28.94 49.03 -39.34
C ARG A 491 -27.59 48.73 -40.02
N THR A 492 -27.53 48.96 -41.33
CA THR A 492 -26.37 48.80 -42.22
C THR A 492 -26.00 50.13 -42.91
N ARG A 493 -24.77 50.21 -43.47
CA ARG A 493 -24.32 50.82 -44.77
C ARG A 493 -22.91 51.44 -44.64
N THR A 494 -21.83 50.94 -45.30
CA THR A 494 -21.45 50.84 -46.73
C THR A 494 -20.93 52.14 -47.38
N THR A 495 -19.70 52.12 -47.94
CA THR A 495 -19.30 52.56 -49.32
C THR A 495 -17.78 52.33 -49.59
N GLY A 496 -17.40 51.88 -50.80
CA GLY A 496 -16.03 51.97 -51.39
C GLY A 496 -15.92 53.14 -52.39
N PRO A 497 -15.16 53.12 -53.51
CA PRO A 497 -14.24 52.09 -54.09
C PRO A 497 -12.92 52.63 -54.77
N GLY A 498 -12.16 51.80 -55.52
CA GLY A 498 -11.10 52.15 -56.53
C GLY A 498 -9.65 51.70 -56.17
N ASP A 499 -8.95 50.77 -56.86
CA ASP A 499 -8.29 50.77 -58.20
C ASP A 499 -6.91 51.52 -58.23
N THR A 500 -5.79 51.10 -58.87
CA THR A 500 -5.42 49.94 -59.76
C THR A 500 -3.87 49.74 -59.89
N THR A 501 -3.38 48.53 -60.25
CA THR A 501 -2.05 48.18 -60.90
C THR A 501 -0.71 48.49 -60.13
N THR A 502 0.50 47.90 -60.32
CA THR A 502 1.11 46.88 -61.23
C THR A 502 2.48 46.37 -60.69
N GLY A 503 2.93 45.16 -61.05
CA GLY A 503 4.34 44.88 -61.47
C GLY A 503 5.32 44.07 -60.58
N GLY A 504 6.01 43.09 -61.20
CA GLY A 504 7.38 42.66 -60.82
C GLY A 504 7.57 41.23 -60.24
N ALA A 505 8.38 40.39 -60.89
CA ALA A 505 8.82 39.06 -60.42
C ALA A 505 10.36 38.87 -60.68
N PRO A 506 10.95 37.66 -60.74
CA PRO A 506 11.70 37.01 -59.66
C PRO A 506 13.19 36.72 -60.01
N SER A 507 13.92 35.98 -59.16
CA SER A 507 15.20 35.33 -59.52
C SER A 507 15.42 33.98 -58.79
N GLU A 508 16.03 33.02 -59.49
CA GLU A 508 16.37 31.66 -59.06
C GLU A 508 17.88 31.48 -58.76
N GLY A 509 18.25 30.28 -58.27
CA GLY A 509 19.61 29.71 -58.35
C GLY A 509 20.28 29.47 -56.99
N GLY A 510 20.90 28.32 -56.69
CA GLY A 510 21.02 27.06 -57.45
C GLY A 510 21.73 25.99 -56.60
N GLY A 511 21.70 24.72 -57.03
CA GLY A 511 22.45 23.62 -56.37
C GLY A 511 23.96 23.68 -56.65
N PRO A 512 24.76 22.73 -56.09
CA PRO A 512 24.82 21.42 -56.74
C PRO A 512 24.96 20.18 -55.81
N ARG A 513 24.78 19.00 -56.42
CA ARG A 513 25.27 17.68 -55.95
C ARG A 513 26.48 17.25 -56.79
N THR A 514 27.37 16.45 -56.20
CA THR A 514 28.26 15.45 -56.83
C THR A 514 28.69 14.48 -55.71
N GLU A 515 28.49 13.15 -55.84
CA GLU A 515 29.48 12.15 -56.32
C GLU A 515 30.76 12.07 -55.45
N GLY A 516 31.31 10.92 -55.04
CA GLY A 516 30.94 9.49 -55.03
C GLY A 516 31.64 8.86 -53.79
N ASP A 517 32.04 7.59 -53.67
CA ASP A 517 31.97 6.37 -54.49
C ASP A 517 32.44 5.20 -53.58
N GLY A 518 32.09 3.94 -53.83
CA GLY A 518 32.63 2.75 -53.11
C GLY A 518 31.63 1.83 -52.43
#